data_AF-A0A7C3VTH1-F1
#
_entry.id   AF-A0A7C3VTH1-F1
#
_cell.length_a   1.000
_cell.length_b   1.000
_cell.length_c   1.000
_cell.angle_alpha   90.00
_cell.angle_beta   90.00
_cell.angle_gamma   90.00
#
_symmetry.space_group_name_H-M   'P 1'
#
loop_
_entity.id
_entity.type
_entity.pdbx_description
1 polymer ?
#
loop_
_entity_poly.entity_id
_entity_poly.type
_entity_poly.pdbx_seq_one_letter_code
_entity_poly.pdbx_strand_id
1 'polypeptide(L)' 'GEDQARYLIACNFDEAEALMVAAGQAGIPLQSVGRFTGSDVVFGASRAPLADLVDVYTTAFEEKVT' A
#
# COMPACT_ATOMS: atom_id res chain seq x y z
N GLY A 1 -13.65 1.29 -10.08
CA GLY A 1 -14.47 0.44 -9.20
C GLY A 1 -13.58 -0.12 -8.12
N GLU A 2 -14.10 -0.33 -6.93
CA GLU A 2 -13.39 -1.08 -5.90
C GLU A 2 -13.42 -2.56 -6.25
N ASP A 3 -12.25 -3.16 -6.38
CA ASP A 3 -12.10 -4.59 -6.59
C ASP A 3 -11.61 -5.17 -5.26
N GLN A 4 -12.55 -5.88 -4.63
CA GLN A 4 -12.50 -6.36 -3.25
C GLN A 4 -11.57 -7.58 -3.14
N ALA A 5 -11.22 -7.94 -1.90
CA ALA A 5 -10.32 -9.06 -1.61
C ALA A 5 -8.89 -8.91 -2.19
N ARG A 6 -8.44 -7.67 -2.41
CA ARG A 6 -7.05 -7.34 -2.72
C ARG A 6 -6.39 -6.69 -1.53
N TYR A 7 -5.28 -7.29 -1.09
CA TYR A 7 -4.56 -6.88 0.10
C TYR A 7 -3.14 -6.48 -0.25
N LEU A 8 -2.65 -5.42 0.41
CA LEU A 8 -1.23 -5.10 0.44
C LEU A 8 -0.65 -5.63 1.74
N ILE A 9 0.40 -6.43 1.63
CA ILE A 9 1.12 -6.99 2.77
C ILE A 9 2.53 -6.41 2.72
N ALA A 10 2.94 -5.74 3.79
CA ALA A 10 4.32 -5.31 3.99
C ALA A 10 5.00 -6.29 4.95
N CYS A 11 6.12 -6.85 4.53
CA CYS A 11 6.89 -7.83 5.30
C CYS A 11 8.37 -7.70 4.95
N ASN A 12 9.24 -8.31 5.75
CA ASN A 12 10.66 -8.38 5.43
C ASN A 12 10.93 -9.43 4.32
N PHE A 13 12.19 -9.57 3.90
CA PHE A 13 12.54 -10.45 2.78
C PHE A 13 12.24 -11.93 3.06
N ASP A 14 12.60 -12.42 4.25
CA ASP A 14 12.42 -13.83 4.64
C ASP A 14 10.92 -14.17 4.72
N GLU A 15 10.12 -13.26 5.29
CA GLU A 15 8.67 -13.38 5.33
C GLU A 15 8.03 -13.33 3.94
N ALA A 16 8.54 -12.47 3.05
CA ALA A 16 8.05 -12.38 1.67
C ALA A 16 8.30 -13.68 0.91
N GLU A 17 9.46 -14.32 1.08
CA GLU A 17 9.76 -15.62 0.47
C GLU A 17 8.80 -16.71 0.98
N ALA A 18 8.60 -16.79 2.30
CA ALA A 18 7.65 -17.74 2.88
C ALA A 18 6.23 -17.52 2.35
N LEU A 19 5.81 -16.26 2.21
CA LEU A 19 4.51 -15.89 1.66
C LEU A 19 4.37 -16.26 0.18
N MET A 20 5.43 -16.08 -0.62
CA MET A 20 5.45 -16.46 -2.04
C MET A 20 5.29 -17.97 -2.23
N VAL A 21 5.97 -18.78 -1.41
CA VAL A 21 5.83 -20.24 -1.43
C VAL A 21 4.41 -20.65 -1.07
N ALA A 22 3.86 -20.10 0.02
CA ALA A 22 2.50 -20.40 0.46
C ALA A 22 1.44 -20.01 -0.59
N ALA A 23 1.58 -18.82 -1.21
CA ALA A 23 0.70 -18.35 -2.26
C ALA A 23 0.73 -19.28 -3.48
N GLY A 24 1.93 -19.72 -3.89
CA GLY A 24 2.10 -20.68 -4.98
C GLY A 24 1.43 -22.03 -4.70
N GLN A 25 1.57 -22.56 -3.48
CA GLN A 25 0.91 -23.80 -3.06
C GLN A 25 -0.62 -23.67 -3.03
N ALA A 26 -1.14 -22.50 -2.66
CA ALA A 26 -2.57 -22.22 -2.62
C ALA A 26 -3.15 -21.82 -3.98
N GLY A 27 -2.33 -21.60 -5.01
CA GLY A 27 -2.77 -21.07 -6.30
C GLY A 27 -3.30 -19.63 -6.22
N ILE A 28 -2.88 -18.86 -5.22
CA ILE A 28 -3.32 -17.47 -5.01
C ILE A 28 -2.35 -16.53 -5.73
N PRO A 29 -2.84 -15.59 -6.55
CA PRO A 29 -1.98 -14.58 -7.17
C PRO A 29 -1.29 -13.70 -6.13
N LEU A 30 0.03 -13.60 -6.21
CA LEU A 30 0.83 -12.72 -5.38
C LEU A 30 1.85 -11.99 -6.25
N GLN A 31 2.01 -10.69 -6.04
CA GLN A 31 2.94 -9.85 -6.78
C GLN A 31 3.66 -8.88 -5.84
N SER A 32 4.95 -8.69 -6.07
CA SER A 32 5.70 -7.59 -5.45
C SER A 32 5.40 -6.29 -6.20
N VAL A 33 4.80 -5.32 -5.51
CA VAL A 33 4.34 -4.05 -6.11
C VAL A 33 5.14 -2.83 -5.66
N GLY A 34 6.06 -2.98 -4.71
CA GLY A 34 6.86 -1.85 -4.21
C GLY A 34 7.57 -2.15 -2.90
N ARG A 35 7.91 -1.07 -2.19
CA ARG A 35 8.59 -1.10 -0.89
C ARG A 35 8.11 0.05 -0.02
N PHE A 36 8.09 -0.17 1.30
CA PHE A 36 7.83 0.88 2.28
C PHE A 36 9.17 1.48 2.73
N THR A 37 9.41 2.74 2.39
CA THR A 37 10.66 3.46 2.70
C THR A 37 10.47 4.96 2.54
N GLY A 38 11.39 5.75 3.07
CA GLY A 38 11.38 7.21 2.93
C GLY A 38 10.15 7.88 3.55
N SER A 39 9.93 9.14 3.18
CA SER A 39 8.84 9.99 3.66
C SER A 39 7.75 10.26 2.61
N ASP A 40 7.91 9.72 1.41
CA ASP A 40 7.12 10.12 0.24
C ASP A 40 6.39 8.92 -0.34
N VAL A 41 5.15 9.13 -0.77
CA VAL A 41 4.38 8.16 -1.55
C VAL A 41 4.66 8.40 -3.02
N VAL A 42 5.06 7.34 -3.74
CA VAL A 42 5.46 7.41 -5.14
C VAL A 42 4.71 6.37 -5.98
N PHE A 43 4.05 6.83 -7.03
CA PHE A 43 3.42 6.01 -8.05
C PHE A 43 3.89 6.45 -9.44
N GLY A 44 4.83 5.70 -10.03
CA GLY A 44 5.44 6.08 -11.30
C GLY A 44 6.16 7.43 -11.19
N ALA A 45 5.72 8.42 -11.99
CA ALA A 45 6.23 9.78 -11.93
C ALA A 45 5.53 10.67 -10.89
N SER A 46 4.39 10.24 -10.35
CA SER A 46 3.65 10.99 -9.33
C SER A 46 4.27 10.76 -7.95
N ARG A 47 4.43 11.85 -7.19
CA ARG A 47 5.08 11.86 -5.88
C ARG A 47 4.45 12.90 -4.98
N ALA A 48 4.24 12.57 -3.71
CA ALA A 48 3.82 13.51 -2.67
C ALA A 48 4.40 13.10 -1.30
N PRO A 49 4.66 14.05 -0.39
CA PRO A 49 4.98 13.72 1.00
C PRO A 49 3.83 12.96 1.67
N LEU A 50 4.14 11.93 2.45
CA LEU A 50 3.12 11.19 3.21
C LEU A 50 2.41 12.09 4.22
N ALA A 51 3.13 13.04 4.83
CA ALA A 51 2.57 13.98 5.79
C ALA A 51 1.42 14.79 5.18
N ASP A 52 1.62 15.40 4.01
CA ASP A 52 0.59 16.16 3.30
C ASP A 52 -0.65 15.30 2.98
N LEU A 53 -0.44 14.03 2.61
CA LEU A 53 -1.55 13.11 2.33
C LEU A 53 -2.32 12.72 3.60
N VAL A 54 -1.63 12.55 4.73
CA VAL A 54 -2.24 12.30 6.03
C VAL A 54 -3.07 13.50 6.46
N ASP A 55 -2.53 14.70 6.32
CA ASP A 55 -3.23 15.94 6.66
C ASP A 55 -4.53 16.05 5.85
N VAL A 56 -4.45 15.92 4.52
CA VAL A 56 -5.64 15.92 3.64
C VAL A 56 -6.67 14.87 4.07
N TYR A 57 -6.25 13.64 4.35
CA TYR A 57 -7.17 12.58 4.77
C TYR A 57 -7.87 12.91 6.09
N THR A 58 -7.14 13.47 7.06
CA THR A 58 -7.65 13.73 8.40
C THR A 58 -8.52 14.99 8.49
N THR A 59 -8.27 16.03 7.68
CA THR A 59 -9.00 17.31 7.75
C THR A 59 -10.14 17.43 6.74
N ALA A 60 -10.16 16.62 5.67
CA ALA A 60 -11.09 16.83 4.55
C ALA A 60 -12.57 16.89 4.94
N PHE A 61 -13.02 16.14 5.95
CA PHE A 61 -14.41 16.20 6.40
C PHE A 61 -14.69 17.43 7.28
N GLU A 62 -13.76 17.80 8.15
CA GLU A 62 -13.88 18.98 9.01
C GLU A 62 -14.02 20.26 8.15
N GLU A 63 -13.15 20.39 7.14
CA GLU A 63 -13.17 21.50 6.19
C GLU A 63 -14.45 21.57 5.35
N LYS A 64 -15.13 20.44 5.14
CA LYS A 64 -16.36 20.39 4.33
C LYS A 64 -17.63 20.67 5.12
N VAL A 65 -17.58 20.51 6.44
CA VAL A 65 -18.74 20.67 7.33
C VAL A 65 -18.78 22.07 7.98
N THR A 66 -17.70 22.84 7.87
CA THR A 66 -17.58 24.23 8.36
C THR A 66 -17.63 25.23 7.21
#